data_AF-A0A8D8FE40-F1
#
_entry.id   AF-A0A8D8FE40-F1
#
_cell.length_a   1.000
_cell.length_b   1.000
_cell.length_c   1.000
_cell.angle_alpha   90.00
_cell.angle_beta   90.00
_cell.angle_gamma   90.00
#
_symmetry.space_group_name_H-M   'P 1'
#
loop_
_entity.id
_entity.type
_entity.pdbx_description
1 polymer ?
#
loop_
_entity_poly.entity_id
_entity_poly.type
_entity_poly.pdbx_seq_one_letter_code
_entity_poly.pdbx_strand_id
1 'polypeptide(L)'
;DEILAVLKNDKLKDRERKREIDGLLGTVTDERFALLVNLGKKITDFGTDSAVAAGAGAGVTTDEHIDETYGINVQFEESEEESDEDKYGEIRDDDVLDEGEEARDDGMLH
;
A
#
# COMPACT_ATOMS: atom_id res chain seq x y z
N ASP A 1 9.51 -24.15 7.05
CA ASP A 1 8.80 -23.53 5.90
C ASP A 1 8.93 -24.28 4.58
N GLU A 2 10.04 -24.97 4.32
CA GLU A 2 10.29 -25.68 3.04
C GLU A 2 9.18 -26.67 2.63
N ILE A 3 8.68 -27.48 3.55
CA ILE A 3 7.58 -28.43 3.25
C ILE A 3 6.29 -27.68 2.85
N LEU A 4 5.99 -26.58 3.55
CA LEU A 4 4.83 -25.76 3.22
C LEU A 4 5.02 -25.05 1.88
N ALA A 5 6.24 -24.61 1.56
CA ALA A 5 6.56 -24.04 0.25
C ALA A 5 6.30 -25.04 -0.88
N VAL A 6 6.64 -26.31 -0.69
CA VAL A 6 6.34 -27.38 -1.65
C VAL A 6 4.83 -27.66 -1.73
N LEU A 7 4.15 -27.78 -0.58
CA LEU A 7 2.71 -28.07 -0.53
C LEU A 7 1.85 -26.94 -1.09
N LYS A 8 2.28 -25.68 -0.94
CA LYS A 8 1.60 -24.47 -1.42
C LYS A 8 2.01 -24.07 -2.83
N ASN A 9 2.94 -24.78 -3.46
CA ASN A 9 3.33 -24.48 -4.83
C ASN A 9 2.32 -25.08 -5.83
N ASP A 10 1.47 -24.25 -6.40
CA ASP A 10 0.42 -24.64 -7.35
C ASP A 10 0.93 -25.08 -8.72
N LYS A 11 2.21 -24.84 -9.02
CA LYS A 11 2.85 -25.31 -10.26
C LYS A 11 3.20 -26.80 -10.19
N LEU A 12 3.29 -27.36 -8.98
CA LEU A 12 3.65 -28.77 -8.76
C LEU A 12 2.41 -29.64 -8.63
N LYS A 13 2.42 -30.79 -9.32
CA LYS A 13 1.40 -31.83 -9.13
C LYS A 13 1.67 -32.63 -7.86
N ASP A 14 0.65 -33.29 -7.32
CA ASP A 14 0.79 -34.10 -6.09
C ASP A 14 1.91 -35.14 -6.16
N ARG A 15 2.14 -35.76 -7.32
CA ARG A 15 3.26 -36.71 -7.52
C ARG A 15 4.63 -36.04 -7.35
N GLU A 16 4.77 -34.80 -7.82
CA GLU A 16 6.00 -34.02 -7.72
C GLU A 16 6.17 -33.49 -6.30
N ARG A 17 5.10 -32.94 -5.71
CA ARG A 17 5.09 -32.52 -4.29
C ARG A 17 5.50 -33.65 -3.36
N LYS A 18 5.00 -34.87 -3.60
CA LYS A 18 5.38 -36.06 -2.83
C LYS A 18 6.87 -36.39 -2.97
N ARG A 19 7.40 -36.35 -4.19
CA ARG A 19 8.83 -36.59 -4.45
C ARG A 19 9.72 -35.55 -3.76
N GLU A 20 9.35 -34.28 -3.81
CA GLU A 20 10.08 -33.19 -3.14
C GLU A 20 10.05 -33.38 -1.61
N ILE A 21 8.88 -33.68 -1.04
CA ILE A 21 8.74 -33.97 0.39
C ILE A 21 9.53 -35.22 0.80
N ASP A 22 9.53 -36.26 -0.03
CA ASP A 22 10.38 -37.44 0.18
C ASP A 22 11.88 -37.09 0.16
N GLY A 23 12.27 -36.10 -0.64
CA GLY A 23 13.64 -35.57 -0.66
C GLY A 23 14.01 -34.81 0.62
N LEU A 24 13.05 -34.10 1.23
CA LEU A 24 13.26 -33.31 2.45
C LEU A 24 13.19 -34.15 3.73
N LEU A 25 12.22 -35.06 3.82
CA LEU A 25 11.94 -35.86 5.02
C LEU A 25 12.46 -37.30 4.95
N GLY A 26 12.99 -37.73 3.80
CA GLY A 26 13.18 -39.15 3.48
C GLY A 26 11.86 -39.81 3.07
N THR A 27 11.86 -41.12 2.85
CA THR A 27 10.66 -41.86 2.40
C THR A 27 9.48 -41.65 3.35
N VAL A 28 8.43 -41.00 2.83
CA VAL A 28 7.18 -40.72 3.56
C VAL A 28 6.10 -41.71 3.11
N THR A 29 5.37 -42.26 4.07
CA THR A 29 4.21 -43.12 3.78
C THR A 29 3.04 -42.29 3.24
N ASP A 30 2.15 -42.94 2.49
CA ASP A 30 0.97 -42.27 1.92
C ASP A 30 0.09 -41.61 2.99
N GLU A 31 -0.06 -42.25 4.15
CA GLU A 31 -0.78 -41.68 5.29
C GLU A 31 -0.15 -40.39 5.81
N ARG A 32 1.18 -40.35 5.94
CA ARG A 32 1.90 -39.16 6.41
C ARG A 32 1.86 -38.04 5.38
N PHE A 33 1.94 -38.37 4.08
CA PHE A 33 1.76 -37.39 3.02
C PHE A 33 0.35 -36.79 3.02
N ALA A 34 -0.69 -37.62 3.15
CA ALA A 34 -2.07 -37.16 3.24
C ALA A 34 -2.30 -36.24 4.45
N LEU A 35 -1.69 -36.55 5.59
CA LEU A 35 -1.73 -35.71 6.78
C LEU A 35 -1.06 -34.35 6.54
N LEU A 36 0.11 -34.33 5.91
CA LEU A 36 0.81 -33.09 5.53
C LEU A 36 -0.05 -32.21 4.59
N VAL A 37 -0.68 -32.80 3.58
CA VAL A 37 -1.60 -32.08 2.68
C VAL A 37 -2.78 -31.50 3.45
N ASN A 38 -3.39 -32.27 4.36
CA ASN A 38 -4.52 -31.79 5.16
C ASN A 38 -4.12 -30.67 6.12
N LEU A 39 -2.92 -30.72 6.69
CA LEU A 39 -2.37 -29.64 7.50
C LEU A 39 -2.07 -28.40 6.63
N GLY A 40 -1.46 -28.58 5.46
CA GLY A 40 -1.19 -27.50 4.50
C GLY A 40 -2.46 -26.79 4.02
N LYS A 41 -3.59 -27.50 3.92
CA LYS A 41 -4.91 -26.90 3.63
C LYS A 41 -5.45 -26.03 4.76
N LYS A 42 -5.14 -26.36 6.02
CA LYS A 42 -5.60 -25.60 7.20
C LYS A 42 -4.77 -24.33 7.43
N ILE A 43 -3.56 -24.28 6.90
CA ILE A 43 -2.66 -23.14 7.01
C ILE A 43 -3.02 -22.17 5.90
N THR A 44 -3.69 -21.07 6.23
CA THR A 44 -4.13 -20.02 5.29
C THR A 44 -3.24 -18.78 5.32
N ASP A 45 -2.37 -18.71 6.32
CA ASP A 45 -1.43 -17.63 6.62
C ASP A 45 0.00 -17.93 6.14
N PHE A 46 0.19 -18.97 5.33
CA PHE A 46 1.50 -19.23 4.73
C PHE A 46 1.88 -18.13 3.75
N GLY A 47 2.99 -17.43 4.00
CA GLY A 47 3.45 -16.29 3.20
C GLY A 47 3.09 -14.92 3.80
N THR A 48 2.25 -14.86 4.83
CA THR A 48 1.91 -13.59 5.48
C THR A 48 3.08 -13.03 6.30
N ASP A 49 3.92 -13.87 6.90
CA ASP A 49 5.13 -13.39 7.60
C ASP A 49 6.16 -12.78 6.64
N SER A 50 6.22 -13.23 5.38
CA SER A 50 7.08 -12.57 4.38
C SER A 50 6.52 -11.23 3.92
N ALA A 51 5.20 -11.02 4.03
CA ALA A 51 4.54 -9.73 3.80
C ALA A 51 4.58 -8.82 5.04
N VAL A 52 4.56 -9.37 6.26
CA VAL A 52 4.63 -8.62 7.52
C VAL A 52 6.07 -8.21 7.85
N ALA A 53 7.08 -9.00 7.44
CA ALA A 53 8.49 -8.57 7.47
C ALA A 53 8.80 -7.47 6.44
N ALA A 54 7.94 -7.26 5.44
CA ALA A 54 8.01 -6.14 4.50
C ALA A 54 7.35 -4.85 5.05
N GLY A 55 7.27 -4.71 6.38
CA GLY A 55 6.87 -3.48 7.08
C GLY A 55 7.76 -2.26 6.87
N ALA A 56 8.64 -2.24 5.86
CA ALA A 56 9.37 -1.06 5.43
C ALA A 56 9.68 -1.14 3.93
N GLY A 57 8.70 -0.76 3.10
CA GLY A 57 8.92 -0.26 1.75
C GLY A 57 9.67 -1.18 0.78
N ALA A 58 9.03 -2.23 0.29
CA ALA A 58 9.41 -2.83 -0.99
C ALA A 58 8.27 -3.70 -1.54
N GLY A 59 7.85 -3.40 -2.78
CA GLY A 59 7.33 -4.41 -3.70
C GLY A 59 5.97 -4.97 -3.34
N VAL A 60 4.93 -4.29 -3.83
CA VAL A 60 3.65 -4.86 -4.22
C VAL A 60 3.87 -6.20 -4.95
N THR A 61 3.79 -7.32 -4.22
CA THR A 61 3.33 -8.59 -4.76
C THR A 61 1.87 -8.77 -4.34
N THR A 62 1.05 -7.79 -4.71
CA THR A 62 -0.41 -7.87 -4.66
C THR A 62 -0.88 -8.18 -6.07
N ASP A 63 -0.62 -9.39 -6.54
CA ASP A 63 -1.26 -9.92 -7.76
C ASP A 63 -2.64 -10.54 -7.44
N GLU A 64 -3.10 -10.47 -6.19
CA GLU A 64 -4.32 -11.19 -5.78
C GLU A 64 -5.42 -10.35 -5.16
N HIS A 65 -5.33 -9.01 -5.09
CA HIS A 65 -6.45 -8.24 -4.51
C HIS A 65 -6.58 -6.76 -4.93
N ILE A 66 -6.20 -6.40 -6.17
CA ILE A 66 -6.78 -5.19 -6.77
C ILE A 66 -8.06 -5.66 -7.47
N ASP A 67 -9.19 -5.50 -6.79
CA ASP A 67 -10.52 -5.77 -7.36
C ASP A 67 -10.68 -4.92 -8.63
N GLU A 68 -10.93 -5.56 -9.78
CA GLU A 68 -11.14 -4.87 -11.08
C GLU A 68 -12.31 -3.87 -11.04
N THR A 69 -13.11 -3.92 -9.98
CA THR A 69 -14.19 -2.96 -9.71
C THR A 69 -13.71 -1.63 -9.11
N TYR A 70 -12.43 -1.51 -8.74
CA TYR A 70 -11.84 -0.29 -8.16
C TYR A 70 -11.28 0.64 -9.25
N GLY A 71 -12.17 1.33 -9.97
CA GLY A 71 -11.81 2.36 -10.92
C GLY A 71 -12.93 3.40 -11.05
N ILE A 72 -12.68 4.62 -10.59
CA ILE A 72 -13.60 5.75 -10.78
C ILE A 72 -13.13 6.52 -12.01
N ASN A 73 -13.97 6.63 -13.04
CA ASN A 73 -13.67 7.48 -14.19
C ASN A 73 -13.69 8.95 -13.76
N VAL A 74 -12.58 9.66 -13.98
CA VAL A 74 -12.53 11.11 -13.86
C VAL A 74 -13.14 11.70 -15.13
N GLN A 75 -14.28 12.39 -14.99
CA GLN A 75 -14.81 13.25 -16.05
C GLN A 75 -14.35 14.68 -15.78
N PHE A 76 -13.65 15.26 -16.75
CA PHE A 76 -13.33 16.68 -16.74
C PHE A 76 -14.53 17.43 -17.30
N GLU A 77 -15.23 18.18 -16.45
CA GLU A 77 -16.11 19.25 -16.93
C GLU A 77 -15.22 20.43 -17.31
N GLU A 78 -15.18 20.77 -18.60
CA GLU A 78 -14.65 22.05 -19.06
C GLU A 78 -15.57 23.13 -18.47
N SER A 79 -15.11 23.80 -17.41
CA SER A 79 -15.84 24.94 -16.86
C SER A 79 -15.94 25.98 -17.94
N GLU A 80 -17.13 26.14 -18.55
CA GLU A 80 -17.44 27.26 -19.44
C GLU A 80 -17.29 28.55 -18.62
N GLU A 81 -16.16 29.23 -18.83
CA GLU A 81 -15.88 30.57 -18.34
C GLU A 81 -16.78 31.55 -19.10
N GLU A 82 -17.98 31.83 -18.57
CA GLU A 82 -18.79 32.95 -19.02
C GLU A 82 -19.12 33.90 -17.86
N SER A 83 -18.40 35.02 -17.86
CA SER A 83 -18.86 36.38 -17.55
C SER A 83 -17.95 37.10 -16.54
N ASP A 84 -16.87 37.66 -17.09
CA ASP A 84 -16.23 38.87 -16.57
C ASP A 84 -17.26 40.01 -16.55
N GLU A 85 -17.88 40.27 -15.41
CA GLU A 85 -18.27 41.64 -15.02
C GLU A 85 -18.44 41.67 -13.49
N ASP A 86 -17.82 42.66 -12.84
CA ASP A 86 -18.03 43.07 -11.45
C ASP A 86 -17.25 42.40 -10.29
N LYS A 87 -15.94 42.17 -10.41
CA LYS A 87 -15.08 41.87 -9.23
C LYS A 87 -13.92 42.83 -8.96
N TYR A 88 -13.95 44.03 -9.51
CA TYR A 88 -13.02 45.11 -9.12
C TYR A 88 -13.82 46.35 -8.71
N GLY A 89 -14.36 46.34 -7.48
CA GLY A 89 -14.82 47.56 -6.84
C GLY A 89 -13.62 48.39 -6.41
N GLU A 90 -13.50 49.61 -6.92
CA GLU A 90 -12.47 50.60 -6.56
C GLU A 90 -12.31 50.73 -5.04
N ILE A 91 -11.08 50.56 -4.55
CA ILE A 91 -10.68 51.10 -3.25
C ILE A 91 -10.30 52.56 -3.51
N ARG A 92 -11.16 53.49 -3.08
CA ARG A 92 -10.83 54.91 -3.05
C ARG A 92 -9.84 55.15 -1.91
N ASP A 93 -8.64 55.60 -2.26
CA ASP A 93 -7.73 56.26 -1.35
C ASP A 93 -8.36 57.58 -0.88
N ASP A 94 -8.54 57.74 0.43
CA ASP A 94 -8.61 59.05 1.09
C ASP A 94 -8.37 58.87 2.60
N ASP A 95 -7.11 59.07 2.98
CA ASP A 95 -6.58 59.78 4.16
C ASP A 95 -7.42 59.85 5.45
N VAL A 96 -6.94 59.25 6.55
CA VAL A 96 -6.85 59.98 7.83
C VAL A 96 -5.67 59.47 8.70
N LEU A 97 -4.83 60.43 9.08
CA LEU A 97 -3.66 60.40 9.97
C LEU A 97 -4.04 60.17 11.45
N ASP A 98 -3.20 59.48 12.23
CA ASP A 98 -2.95 59.70 13.69
C ASP A 98 -1.79 58.78 14.18
N GLU A 99 -0.52 59.21 14.23
CA GLU A 99 0.24 59.88 15.32
C GLU A 99 0.59 59.02 16.58
N GLY A 100 1.91 58.81 16.81
CA GLY A 100 2.56 58.41 18.10
C GLY A 100 2.64 56.89 18.37
N GLU A 101 3.70 56.26 18.90
CA GLU A 101 4.84 56.68 19.71
C GLU A 101 5.91 55.55 19.72
N GLU A 102 7.20 55.89 19.86
CA GLU A 102 8.37 55.00 19.80
C GLU A 102 8.58 54.11 21.05
N ALA A 103 9.16 52.90 20.91
CA ALA A 103 10.47 52.56 21.52
C ALA A 103 10.95 51.09 21.32
N ARG A 104 12.12 50.98 20.66
CA ARG A 104 13.34 50.24 21.04
C ARG A 104 13.22 48.73 21.32
N ASP A 105 13.75 47.93 20.41
CA ASP A 105 14.20 46.58 20.73
C ASP A 105 15.63 46.33 20.21
N ASP A 106 16.35 45.53 20.98
CA ASP A 106 17.77 45.59 21.30
C ASP A 106 18.70 45.09 20.17
N GLY A 107 19.66 45.93 19.79
CA GLY A 107 20.68 45.60 18.79
C GLY A 107 21.76 44.70 19.38
N MET A 108 21.67 43.41 19.11
CA MET A 108 22.76 42.42 19.24
C MET A 108 24.09 43.00 18.71
N LEU A 109 25.08 43.17 19.58
CA LEU A 109 26.46 43.47 19.20
C LEU A 109 27.42 42.46 19.86
N HIS A 110 28.21 41.86 18.96
CA HIS A 110 29.34 40.92 19.09
C HIS A 110 30.04 40.77 20.44
#